data_AF-A0A542XEJ7-F1
#
_entry.id   AF-A0A542XEJ7-F1
#
_cell.length_a   1.000
_cell.length_b   1.000
_cell.length_c   1.000
_cell.angle_alpha   90.00
_cell.angle_beta   90.00
_cell.angle_gamma   90.00
#
_symmetry.space_group_name_H-M   'P 1'
#
loop_
_entity.id
_entity.type
_entity.pdbx_description
1 polymer ?
#
loop_
_entity_poly.entity_id
_entity_poly.type
_entity_poly.pdbx_seq_one_letter_code
_entity_poly.pdbx_strand_id
1 'polypeptide(L)'
;MTGHETPPTSSNKGEERAHEVTAEELEPTPRPRPGIWVARDERSPFGSWCDAYGTVEQVQSRIGDKQILDTIEFGTFEVKRDETAEVVARVANGIREHGYAFAAWADFHDADPDLLAAFRDHYLGEFASYEDLGRALAQQTEEQLPEELRPHVRIDYEALARDQTGGVRLFTLEGPEGEVFLFQGPNDDEVPDHPDAQPDA
;
A
#
# COMPACT_ATOMS: atom_id res chain seq x y z
N MET A 1 -38.95 53.58 -37.98
CA MET A 1 -39.55 52.70 -36.96
C MET A 1 -38.45 51.81 -36.43
N THR A 2 -37.98 52.19 -35.25
CA THR A 2 -37.19 51.47 -34.22
C THR A 2 -37.81 50.09 -33.95
N GLY A 3 -37.15 49.01 -33.51
CA GLY A 3 -35.79 48.76 -33.03
C GLY A 3 -35.66 47.28 -32.67
N HIS A 4 -34.42 46.83 -32.42
CA HIS A 4 -34.07 45.52 -31.84
C HIS A 4 -34.81 45.25 -30.52
N GLU A 5 -35.28 44.01 -30.30
CA GLU A 5 -35.51 43.48 -28.97
C GLU A 5 -34.80 42.12 -28.80
N THR A 6 -33.99 42.09 -27.75
CA THR A 6 -33.14 41.05 -27.20
C THR A 6 -33.93 39.90 -26.55
N PRO A 7 -33.30 38.71 -26.35
CA PRO A 7 -33.94 37.60 -25.64
C PRO A 7 -34.10 37.91 -24.14
N PRO A 8 -35.08 37.29 -23.44
CA PRO A 8 -35.21 37.45 -22.01
C PRO A 8 -34.17 36.60 -21.26
N THR A 9 -33.25 37.29 -20.59
CA THR A 9 -32.52 36.78 -19.42
C THR A 9 -33.50 36.74 -18.24
N SER A 10 -33.78 35.57 -17.69
CA SER A 10 -34.31 35.46 -16.33
C SER A 10 -33.35 34.65 -15.49
N SER A 11 -32.68 35.40 -14.62
CA SER A 11 -31.93 34.98 -13.45
C SER A 11 -32.53 33.74 -12.80
N ASN A 12 -31.73 32.69 -12.67
CA ASN A 12 -31.88 31.81 -11.51
C ASN A 12 -30.63 31.94 -10.64
N LYS A 13 -30.93 32.45 -9.45
CA LYS A 13 -30.09 32.79 -8.32
C LYS A 13 -29.17 31.60 -7.99
N GLY A 14 -27.88 31.88 -7.85
CA GLY A 14 -26.93 30.95 -7.25
C GLY A 14 -27.42 30.55 -5.88
N GLU A 15 -27.75 29.28 -5.75
CA GLU A 15 -27.89 28.60 -4.47
C GLU A 15 -26.59 27.81 -4.33
N GLU A 16 -25.65 28.39 -3.58
CA GLU A 16 -24.52 27.68 -2.99
C GLU A 16 -25.10 26.53 -2.16
N ARG A 17 -25.28 25.37 -2.78
CA ARG A 17 -25.19 24.12 -2.04
C ARG A 17 -23.71 23.92 -1.78
N ALA A 18 -23.28 24.35 -0.60
CA ALA A 18 -22.20 23.68 0.07
C ALA A 18 -22.49 22.17 -0.06
N HIS A 19 -21.72 21.49 -0.91
CA HIS A 19 -21.55 20.06 -0.77
C HIS A 19 -20.82 19.91 0.56
N GLU A 20 -21.61 19.89 1.64
CA GLU A 20 -21.29 19.08 2.79
C GLU A 20 -21.09 17.69 2.19
N VAL A 21 -19.84 17.36 1.90
CA VAL A 21 -19.38 15.98 1.74
C VAL A 21 -19.63 15.35 3.11
N THR A 22 -20.89 15.01 3.36
CA THR A 22 -21.25 13.88 4.19
C THR A 22 -20.35 12.75 3.74
N ALA A 23 -19.71 12.06 4.68
CA ALA A 23 -18.95 10.85 4.45
C ALA A 23 -19.87 9.82 3.76
N GLU A 24 -20.08 10.00 2.45
CA GLU A 24 -20.72 9.07 1.55
C GLU A 24 -19.85 7.83 1.65
N GLU A 25 -20.31 6.89 2.47
CA GLU A 25 -20.46 5.50 2.07
C GLU A 25 -19.35 5.06 1.12
N LEU A 26 -18.10 5.15 1.58
CA LEU A 26 -16.98 4.44 0.97
C LEU A 26 -17.36 2.98 1.13
N GLU A 27 -18.00 2.42 0.10
CA GLU A 27 -18.21 1.00 -0.04
C GLU A 27 -16.87 0.36 0.34
N PRO A 28 -16.80 -0.50 1.38
CA PRO A 28 -15.53 -1.05 1.80
C PRO A 28 -14.92 -1.72 0.58
N THR A 29 -13.75 -1.24 0.17
CA THR A 29 -13.05 -1.77 -1.01
C THR A 29 -13.03 -3.29 -0.88
N PRO A 30 -13.50 -4.02 -1.91
CA PRO A 30 -13.62 -5.46 -1.81
C PRO A 30 -12.26 -6.02 -1.43
N ARG A 31 -12.21 -6.76 -0.32
CA ARG A 31 -10.94 -7.30 0.18
C ARG A 31 -10.30 -8.15 -0.90
N PRO A 32 -9.00 -7.95 -1.21
CA PRO A 32 -8.31 -8.72 -2.24
C PRO A 32 -8.44 -10.22 -1.94
N ARG A 33 -8.56 -11.05 -2.98
CA ARG A 33 -8.65 -12.50 -2.87
C ARG A 33 -7.51 -13.15 -3.64
N PRO A 34 -6.29 -13.16 -3.07
CA PRO A 34 -5.11 -13.70 -3.73
C PRO A 34 -5.36 -15.11 -4.25
N GLY A 35 -5.08 -15.32 -5.52
CA GLY A 35 -5.30 -16.56 -6.24
C GLY A 35 -4.06 -16.98 -7.02
N ILE A 36 -3.89 -18.29 -7.17
CA ILE A 36 -2.79 -18.90 -7.92
C ILE A 36 -3.33 -19.83 -9.00
N TRP A 37 -2.72 -19.80 -10.18
CA TRP A 37 -2.90 -20.80 -11.21
C TRP A 37 -1.78 -21.83 -11.09
N VAL A 38 -2.17 -23.08 -10.85
CA VAL A 38 -1.21 -24.19 -10.70
C VAL A 38 -1.35 -25.18 -11.85
N ALA A 39 -0.22 -25.61 -12.39
CA ALA A 39 -0.15 -26.69 -13.38
C ALA A 39 1.17 -27.46 -13.24
N ARG A 40 1.25 -28.64 -13.84
CA ARG A 40 2.45 -29.49 -13.73
C ARG A 40 3.71 -28.80 -14.26
N ASP A 41 3.56 -28.04 -15.35
CA ASP A 41 4.61 -27.26 -16.00
C ASP A 41 3.98 -26.25 -16.98
N GLU A 42 4.77 -25.30 -17.49
CA GLU A 42 4.32 -24.25 -18.41
C GLU A 42 3.72 -24.73 -19.73
N ARG A 43 4.01 -25.97 -20.15
CA ARG A 43 3.49 -26.56 -21.38
C ARG A 43 2.26 -27.43 -21.12
N SER A 44 1.90 -27.62 -19.85
CA SER A 44 0.73 -28.41 -19.49
C SER A 44 -0.54 -27.69 -19.94
N PRO A 45 -1.38 -28.31 -20.80
CA PRO A 45 -2.62 -27.71 -21.27
C PRO A 45 -3.71 -27.70 -20.19
N PHE A 46 -3.45 -28.31 -19.03
CA PHE A 46 -4.37 -28.43 -17.92
C PHE A 46 -3.75 -27.87 -16.65
N GLY A 47 -4.45 -26.93 -16.02
CA GLY A 47 -4.15 -26.34 -14.73
C GLY A 47 -5.44 -25.99 -14.00
N SER A 48 -5.35 -25.33 -12.86
CA SER A 48 -6.52 -24.91 -12.09
C SER A 48 -6.24 -23.62 -11.32
N TRP A 49 -7.20 -22.70 -11.34
CA TRP A 49 -7.22 -21.55 -10.43
C TRP A 49 -7.64 -22.03 -9.06
N CYS A 50 -6.89 -21.62 -8.04
CA CYS A 50 -7.14 -21.95 -6.66
C CYS A 50 -6.92 -20.71 -5.79
N ASP A 51 -7.69 -20.61 -4.70
CA ASP A 51 -7.43 -19.64 -3.66
C ASP A 51 -6.02 -19.87 -3.06
N ALA A 52 -5.26 -18.80 -2.85
CA ALA A 52 -3.93 -18.87 -2.26
C ALA A 52 -3.92 -18.74 -0.73
N TYR A 53 -5.09 -18.49 -0.13
CA TYR A 53 -5.28 -18.28 1.31
C TYR A 53 -5.91 -19.49 2.02
N GLY A 54 -5.86 -19.48 3.35
CA GLY A 54 -6.26 -20.60 4.21
C GLY A 54 -5.08 -21.18 4.98
N THR A 55 -5.22 -22.41 5.48
CA THR A 55 -4.13 -23.08 6.20
C THR A 55 -3.02 -23.51 5.24
N VAL A 56 -1.77 -23.61 5.75
CA VAL A 56 -0.62 -24.09 4.96
C VAL A 56 -0.91 -25.45 4.33
N GLU A 57 -1.55 -26.37 5.06
CA GLU A 57 -1.92 -27.70 4.55
C GLU A 57 -2.90 -27.63 3.37
N GLN A 58 -3.89 -26.73 3.43
CA GLN A 58 -4.84 -26.55 2.33
C GLN A 58 -4.16 -25.98 1.09
N VAL A 59 -3.28 -24.98 1.26
CA VAL A 59 -2.53 -24.38 0.16
C VAL A 59 -1.55 -25.40 -0.43
N GLN A 60 -0.83 -26.14 0.42
CA GLN A 60 0.04 -27.25 0.00
C GLN A 60 -0.72 -28.32 -0.76
N SER A 61 -1.95 -28.65 -0.35
CA SER A 61 -2.78 -29.63 -1.08
C SER A 61 -3.22 -29.12 -2.45
N ARG A 62 -3.40 -27.81 -2.63
CA ARG A 62 -3.76 -27.20 -3.92
C ARG A 62 -2.58 -27.18 -4.88
N ILE A 63 -1.40 -26.80 -4.38
CA ILE A 63 -0.14 -26.80 -5.13
C ILE A 63 0.27 -28.25 -5.43
N GLY A 64 0.42 -29.09 -4.40
CA GLY A 64 0.84 -30.48 -4.54
C GLY A 64 2.24 -30.58 -5.16
N ASP A 65 2.35 -31.32 -6.27
CA ASP A 65 3.54 -31.47 -7.09
C ASP A 65 3.58 -30.53 -8.31
N LYS A 66 2.67 -29.55 -8.37
CA LYS A 66 2.57 -28.57 -9.46
C LYS A 66 3.42 -27.33 -9.19
N GLN A 67 3.61 -26.54 -10.24
CA GLN A 67 4.23 -25.21 -10.19
C GLN A 67 3.15 -24.12 -10.19
N ILE A 68 3.46 -23.00 -9.56
CA ILE A 68 2.69 -21.76 -9.66
C ILE A 68 3.12 -21.09 -10.95
N LEU A 69 2.19 -20.89 -11.89
CA LEU A 69 2.51 -20.31 -13.20
C LEU A 69 1.95 -18.92 -13.40
N ASP A 70 0.89 -18.59 -12.67
CA ASP A 70 0.26 -17.28 -12.73
C ASP A 70 -0.37 -16.95 -11.38
N THR A 71 -0.53 -15.66 -11.09
CA THR A 71 -1.10 -15.17 -9.83
C THR A 71 -2.04 -13.99 -10.07
N ILE A 72 -2.95 -13.77 -9.14
CA ILE A 72 -3.87 -12.63 -9.17
C ILE A 72 -4.05 -12.07 -7.75
N GLU A 73 -4.24 -10.76 -7.65
CA GLU A 73 -4.50 -10.03 -6.40
C GLU A 73 -3.43 -10.20 -5.31
N PHE A 74 -2.17 -10.44 -5.71
CA PHE A 74 -1.01 -10.42 -4.81
C PHE A 74 -0.40 -9.03 -4.62
N GLY A 75 -0.92 -8.01 -5.31
CA GLY A 75 -0.38 -6.65 -5.25
C GLY A 75 1.02 -6.59 -5.87
N THR A 76 1.97 -6.03 -5.13
CA THR A 76 3.38 -5.90 -5.55
C THR A 76 4.22 -7.16 -5.28
N PHE A 77 3.73 -8.09 -4.46
CA PHE A 77 4.49 -9.30 -4.12
C PHE A 77 4.58 -10.28 -5.30
N GLU A 78 5.80 -10.59 -5.72
CA GLU A 78 6.05 -11.58 -6.77
C GLU A 78 6.13 -13.00 -6.20
N VAL A 79 5.12 -13.82 -6.46
CA VAL A 79 5.14 -15.23 -6.07
C VAL A 79 6.01 -16.03 -7.04
N LYS A 80 7.08 -16.63 -6.52
CA LYS A 80 7.98 -17.50 -7.31
C LYS A 80 7.27 -18.79 -7.74
N ARG A 81 7.74 -19.40 -8.84
CA ARG A 81 7.10 -20.60 -9.41
C ARG A 81 7.15 -21.82 -8.50
N ASP A 82 8.24 -21.94 -7.76
CA ASP A 82 8.56 -22.97 -6.78
C ASP A 82 8.39 -22.46 -5.34
N GLU A 83 7.64 -21.37 -5.16
CA GLU A 83 7.38 -20.79 -3.85
C GLU A 83 6.71 -21.80 -2.90
N THR A 84 7.08 -21.72 -1.63
CA THR A 84 6.55 -22.65 -0.63
C THR A 84 5.10 -22.33 -0.30
N ALA A 85 4.30 -23.37 -0.01
CA ALA A 85 2.92 -23.18 0.42
C ALA A 85 2.81 -22.36 1.72
N GLU A 86 3.85 -22.36 2.55
CA GLU A 86 3.93 -21.56 3.77
C GLU A 86 3.99 -20.07 3.45
N VAL A 87 4.93 -19.65 2.58
CA VAL A 87 5.04 -18.26 2.13
C VAL A 87 3.77 -17.82 1.42
N VAL A 88 3.28 -18.61 0.46
CA VAL A 88 2.06 -18.31 -0.30
C VAL A 88 0.86 -18.13 0.64
N ALA A 89 0.64 -19.06 1.56
CA ALA A 89 -0.47 -18.97 2.52
C ALA A 89 -0.31 -17.75 3.42
N ARG A 90 0.89 -17.50 3.96
CA ARG A 90 1.11 -16.41 4.91
C ARG A 90 0.91 -15.05 4.25
N VAL A 91 1.47 -14.83 3.07
CA VAL A 91 1.31 -13.61 2.31
C VAL A 91 -0.15 -13.42 1.85
N ALA A 92 -0.79 -14.46 1.32
CA ALA A 92 -2.17 -14.37 0.86
C ALA A 92 -3.17 -14.09 2.01
N ASN A 93 -2.96 -14.68 3.19
CA ASN A 93 -3.77 -14.37 4.36
C ASN A 93 -3.50 -12.94 4.86
N GLY A 94 -2.23 -12.52 4.92
CA GLY A 94 -1.87 -11.15 5.31
C GLY A 94 -2.49 -10.10 4.39
N ILE A 95 -2.46 -10.30 3.08
CA ILE A 95 -3.10 -9.42 2.09
C ILE A 95 -4.62 -9.35 2.30
N ARG A 96 -5.28 -10.46 2.65
CA ARG A 96 -6.73 -10.45 2.95
C ARG A 96 -7.08 -9.72 4.24
N GLU A 97 -6.18 -9.72 5.21
CA GLU A 97 -6.39 -9.12 6.51
C GLU A 97 -6.01 -7.63 6.53
N HIS A 98 -4.97 -7.26 5.81
CA HIS A 98 -4.30 -5.97 5.88
C HIS A 98 -4.22 -5.22 4.54
N GLY A 99 -4.68 -5.81 3.45
CA GLY A 99 -4.66 -5.18 2.12
C GLY A 99 -3.29 -5.24 1.42
N TYR A 100 -3.12 -4.44 0.37
CA TYR A 100 -1.90 -4.41 -0.44
C TYR A 100 -0.70 -3.81 0.28
N ALA A 101 -0.89 -3.10 1.41
CA ALA A 101 0.20 -2.70 2.29
C ALA A 101 1.03 -3.90 2.76
N PHE A 102 0.37 -5.04 3.03
CA PHE A 102 1.05 -6.26 3.42
C PHE A 102 1.81 -6.89 2.25
N ALA A 103 1.29 -6.78 1.03
CA ALA A 103 2.00 -7.25 -0.16
C ALA A 103 3.33 -6.51 -0.35
N ALA A 104 3.29 -5.17 -0.24
CA ALA A 104 4.48 -4.35 -0.37
C ALA A 104 5.51 -4.65 0.73
N TRP A 105 5.03 -4.81 1.97
CA TRP A 105 5.88 -5.21 3.09
C TRP A 105 6.52 -6.59 2.88
N ALA A 106 5.74 -7.57 2.41
CA ALA A 106 6.23 -8.90 2.12
C ALA A 106 7.28 -8.91 1.01
N ASP A 107 7.07 -8.10 -0.03
CA ASP A 107 8.02 -7.98 -1.16
C ASP A 107 9.35 -7.38 -0.69
N PHE A 108 9.29 -6.28 0.07
CA PHE A 108 10.46 -5.58 0.59
C PHE A 108 11.33 -6.46 1.51
N HIS A 109 10.72 -7.41 2.21
CA HIS A 109 11.39 -8.31 3.15
C HIS A 109 11.54 -9.75 2.64
N ASP A 110 11.33 -10.01 1.34
CA ASP A 110 11.39 -11.36 0.72
C ASP A 110 10.60 -12.42 1.51
N ALA A 111 9.43 -12.01 2.03
CA ALA A 111 8.51 -12.80 2.84
C ALA A 111 9.13 -13.44 4.11
N ASP A 112 10.13 -12.81 4.73
CA ASP A 112 10.71 -13.26 5.99
C ASP A 112 9.64 -13.43 7.10
N PRO A 113 9.48 -14.62 7.71
CA PRO A 113 8.38 -14.91 8.64
C PRO A 113 8.31 -14.01 9.87
N ASP A 114 9.47 -13.62 10.41
CA ASP A 114 9.60 -12.79 11.61
C ASP A 114 9.23 -11.34 11.27
N LEU A 115 9.74 -10.81 10.15
CA LEU A 115 9.39 -9.47 9.68
C LEU A 115 7.92 -9.36 9.25
N LEU A 116 7.35 -10.41 8.65
CA LEU A 116 5.92 -10.48 8.35
C LEU A 116 5.06 -10.44 9.62
N ALA A 117 5.52 -10.99 10.74
CA ALA A 117 4.79 -10.93 12.01
C ALA A 117 4.79 -9.50 12.59
N ALA A 118 5.86 -8.75 12.36
CA ALA A 118 6.04 -7.38 12.86
C ALA A 118 5.26 -6.31 12.06
N PHE A 119 4.62 -6.68 10.92
CA PHE A 119 3.91 -5.73 10.05
C PHE A 119 3.01 -4.74 10.80
N ARG A 120 2.20 -5.23 11.74
CA ARG A 120 1.22 -4.40 12.47
C ARG A 120 1.87 -3.38 13.38
N ASP A 121 3.04 -3.70 13.91
CA ASP A 121 3.81 -2.80 14.75
C ASP A 121 4.51 -1.74 13.91
N HIS A 122 4.85 -2.05 12.65
CA HIS A 122 5.55 -1.15 11.75
C HIS A 122 4.64 -0.29 10.86
N TYR A 123 3.42 -0.73 10.57
CA TYR A 123 2.51 -0.03 9.67
C TYR A 123 1.86 1.20 10.33
N LEU A 124 2.11 2.38 9.75
CA LEU A 124 1.64 3.67 10.27
C LEU A 124 0.44 4.24 9.49
N GLY A 125 0.19 3.76 8.27
CA GLY A 125 -0.95 4.16 7.47
C GLY A 125 -0.73 4.05 5.96
N GLU A 126 -1.78 4.40 5.22
CA GLU A 126 -1.85 4.37 3.76
C GLU A 126 -2.33 5.71 3.24
N PHE A 127 -1.74 6.13 2.13
CA PHE A 127 -2.03 7.38 1.44
C PHE A 127 -2.24 7.09 -0.04
N ALA A 128 -3.19 7.78 -0.67
CA ALA A 128 -3.49 7.58 -2.10
C ALA A 128 -2.34 8.03 -3.02
N SER A 129 -1.45 8.90 -2.52
CA SER A 129 -0.30 9.41 -3.28
C SER A 129 0.79 9.98 -2.36
N TYR A 130 1.98 10.22 -2.92
CA TYR A 130 3.03 10.99 -2.24
C TYR A 130 2.61 12.43 -1.90
N GLU A 131 1.71 13.05 -2.69
CA GLU A 131 1.18 14.38 -2.38
C GLU A 131 0.35 14.34 -1.09
N ASP A 132 -0.51 13.32 -0.94
CA ASP A 132 -1.33 13.16 0.26
C ASP A 132 -0.49 12.84 1.49
N LEU A 133 0.54 11.98 1.35
CA LEU A 133 1.52 11.74 2.41
C LEU A 133 2.22 13.03 2.83
N GLY A 134 2.75 13.78 1.85
CA GLY A 134 3.45 15.03 2.11
C GLY A 134 2.55 16.07 2.76
N ARG A 135 1.27 16.15 2.35
CA ARG A 135 0.25 17.00 2.98
C ARG A 135 -0.04 16.60 4.42
N ALA A 136 -0.09 15.31 4.73
CA ALA A 136 -0.30 14.82 6.10
C ALA A 136 0.91 15.12 7.00
N LEU A 137 2.13 14.87 6.51
CA LEU A 137 3.37 15.20 7.23
C LEU A 137 3.51 16.71 7.48
N ALA A 138 3.13 17.52 6.50
CA ALA A 138 3.17 18.96 6.63
C ALA A 138 2.12 19.49 7.59
N GLN A 139 0.88 18.99 7.58
CA GLN A 139 -0.14 19.38 8.56
C GLN A 139 0.37 19.13 10.00
N GLN A 140 0.94 17.95 10.26
CA GLN A 140 1.53 17.64 11.56
C GLN A 140 2.66 18.62 11.95
N THR A 141 3.43 19.10 10.97
CA THR A 141 4.50 20.08 11.19
C THR A 141 3.97 21.52 11.35
N GLU A 142 2.94 21.89 10.59
CA GLU A 142 2.24 23.18 10.66
C GLU A 142 1.47 23.36 11.97
N GLU A 143 0.94 22.28 12.54
CA GLU A 143 0.35 22.29 13.89
C GLU A 143 1.40 22.63 14.96
N GLN A 144 2.66 22.25 14.76
CA GLN A 144 3.77 22.62 15.65
C GLN A 144 4.38 24.00 15.35
N LEU A 145 4.06 24.60 14.20
CA LEU A 145 4.48 25.95 13.85
C LEU A 145 3.62 26.99 14.60
N PRO A 146 4.24 28.03 15.18
CA PRO A 146 3.52 29.20 15.68
C PRO A 146 2.64 29.81 14.58
N GLU A 147 1.43 30.20 14.94
CA GLU A 147 0.38 30.68 14.00
C GLU A 147 0.84 31.87 13.14
N GLU A 148 1.78 32.65 13.64
CA GLU A 148 2.37 33.83 12.98
C GLU A 148 3.31 33.47 11.80
N LEU A 149 3.86 32.25 11.77
CA LEU A 149 4.81 31.81 10.75
C LEU A 149 4.17 30.99 9.62
N ARG A 150 2.99 30.40 9.86
CA ARG A 150 2.23 29.60 8.88
C ARG A 150 2.05 30.28 7.50
N PRO A 151 1.68 31.57 7.38
CA PRO A 151 1.50 32.19 6.05
C PRO A 151 2.82 32.47 5.30
N HIS A 152 3.98 32.30 5.95
CA HIS A 152 5.30 32.62 5.38
C HIS A 152 6.12 31.38 5.02
N VAL A 153 5.65 30.19 5.38
CA VAL A 153 6.34 28.92 5.10
C VAL A 153 5.67 28.26 3.91
N ARG A 154 6.47 27.96 2.87
CA ARG A 154 6.07 27.06 1.78
C ARG A 154 6.78 25.73 2.03
N ILE A 155 6.02 24.71 2.40
CA ILE A 155 6.54 23.36 2.57
C ILE A 155 6.53 22.68 1.21
N ASP A 156 7.71 22.28 0.75
CA ASP A 156 7.84 21.38 -0.39
C ASP A 156 7.56 19.96 0.10
N TYR A 157 6.33 19.49 -0.12
CA TYR A 157 5.81 18.25 0.41
C TYR A 157 6.58 17.01 -0.07
N GLU A 158 7.07 17.06 -1.32
CA GLU A 158 7.84 15.99 -1.93
C GLU A 158 9.25 15.94 -1.36
N ALA A 159 9.89 17.11 -1.19
CA ALA A 159 11.19 17.19 -0.54
C ALA A 159 11.12 16.79 0.94
N LEU A 160 10.06 17.19 1.67
CA LEU A 160 9.87 16.83 3.08
C LEU A 160 9.70 15.31 3.26
N ALA A 161 8.92 14.66 2.39
CA ALA A 161 8.75 13.20 2.41
C ALA A 161 10.08 12.47 2.15
N ARG A 162 10.97 13.03 1.32
CA ARG A 162 12.30 12.46 1.04
C ARG A 162 13.37 12.77 2.09
N ASP A 163 13.22 13.84 2.86
CA ASP A 163 14.21 14.30 3.86
C ASP A 163 13.94 13.70 5.26
N GLN A 164 12.67 13.54 5.64
CA GLN A 164 12.26 13.00 6.96
C GLN A 164 12.55 11.50 7.15
N THR A 165 12.84 10.77 6.07
CA THR A 165 13.38 9.40 6.04
C THR A 165 14.79 9.30 6.65
N GLY A 166 15.48 10.43 6.90
CA GLY A 166 16.88 10.46 7.35
C GLY A 166 17.12 10.42 8.87
N GLY A 167 16.10 10.59 9.72
CA GLY A 167 16.32 10.78 11.18
C GLY A 167 15.33 10.06 12.11
N VAL A 168 14.09 9.87 11.67
CA VAL A 168 13.18 8.84 12.18
C VAL A 168 13.24 7.75 11.11
N ARG A 169 13.43 6.47 11.43
CA ARG A 169 13.55 5.40 10.41
C ARG A 169 12.21 5.14 9.69
N LEU A 170 11.46 6.16 9.31
CA LEU A 170 10.28 6.02 8.49
C LEU A 170 10.72 5.66 7.08
N PHE A 171 9.98 4.79 6.41
CA PHE A 171 10.17 4.54 5.00
C PHE A 171 8.83 4.28 4.33
N THR A 172 8.80 4.45 3.02
CA THR A 172 7.60 4.33 2.20
C THR A 172 7.73 3.19 1.22
N LEU A 173 6.66 2.42 1.04
CA LEU A 173 6.54 1.42 -0.01
C LEU A 173 5.39 1.79 -0.94
N GLU A 174 5.57 1.51 -2.23
CA GLU A 174 4.56 1.82 -3.25
C GLU A 174 3.61 0.63 -3.43
N GLY A 175 2.32 0.94 -3.60
CA GLY A 175 1.28 0.00 -3.95
C GLY A 175 1.14 -0.17 -5.47
N PRO A 176 0.36 -1.17 -5.91
CA PRO A 176 0.22 -1.52 -7.32
C PRO A 176 -0.43 -0.40 -8.16
N GLU A 177 -1.26 0.44 -7.54
CA GLU A 177 -1.98 1.54 -8.22
C GLU A 177 -1.36 2.92 -7.93
N GLY A 178 -0.16 2.98 -7.33
CA GLY A 178 0.53 4.22 -6.97
C GLY A 178 0.23 4.75 -5.56
N GLU A 179 -0.48 3.96 -4.75
CA GLU A 179 -0.68 4.19 -3.32
C GLU A 179 0.68 4.20 -2.59
N VAL A 180 0.76 4.89 -1.47
CA VAL A 180 1.97 4.97 -0.67
C VAL A 180 1.68 4.49 0.75
N PHE A 181 2.38 3.44 1.16
CA PHE A 181 2.29 2.88 2.50
C PHE A 181 3.44 3.38 3.36
N LEU A 182 3.13 3.90 4.55
CA LEU A 182 4.12 4.44 5.48
C LEU A 182 4.41 3.43 6.59
N PHE A 183 5.70 3.16 6.79
CA PHE A 183 6.20 2.27 7.82
C PHE A 183 7.23 2.96 8.71
N GLN A 184 7.33 2.53 9.97
CA GLN A 184 8.51 2.76 10.80
C GLN A 184 9.49 1.58 10.65
N GLY A 185 10.79 1.84 10.71
CA GLY A 185 11.83 0.82 10.68
C GLY A 185 12.03 0.14 12.04
N PRO A 186 12.73 -1.01 12.07
CA PRO A 186 13.07 -1.69 13.31
C PRO A 186 13.91 -0.78 14.23
N ASN A 187 13.61 -0.84 15.53
CA ASN A 187 14.40 -0.15 16.54
C ASN A 187 15.82 -0.73 16.58
N ASP A 188 16.83 0.09 16.86
CA ASP A 188 18.24 -0.33 16.96
C ASP A 188 18.45 -1.47 17.99
N ASP A 189 17.53 -1.64 18.95
CA ASP A 189 17.55 -2.70 19.97
C ASP A 189 17.07 -4.08 19.49
N GLU A 190 16.52 -4.21 18.27
CA GLU A 190 16.00 -5.46 17.69
C GLU A 190 16.89 -6.06 16.60
N VAL A 191 18.05 -5.48 16.32
CA VAL A 191 19.04 -6.10 15.44
C VAL A 191 19.80 -7.15 16.27
N PRO A 192 19.66 -8.46 16.01
CA PRO A 192 20.61 -9.41 16.59
C PRO A 192 22.01 -9.02 16.12
N ASP A 193 22.90 -8.78 17.08
CA ASP A 193 24.33 -8.56 16.87
C ASP A 193 24.81 -9.57 15.83
N HIS A 194 25.05 -9.10 14.61
CA HIS A 194 25.60 -9.91 13.55
C HIS A 194 27.11 -9.63 13.57
N PRO A 195 27.92 -10.50 14.19
CA PRO A 195 29.36 -10.33 14.16
C PRO A 195 29.85 -10.81 12.79
N ASP A 196 29.89 -9.94 11.79
CA ASP A 196 30.89 -10.00 10.71
C ASP A 196 30.74 -8.82 9.75
N ALA A 197 31.15 -7.65 10.22
CA ALA A 197 31.74 -6.65 9.35
C ALA A 197 33.26 -6.73 9.54
N GLN A 198 33.94 -7.61 8.80
CA GLN A 198 35.37 -7.41 8.56
C GLN A 198 35.51 -6.23 7.60
N PRO A 199 36.23 -5.16 7.98
CA PRO A 199 36.65 -4.16 7.02
C PRO A 199 37.75 -4.77 6.15
N ASP A 200 37.50 -4.87 4.85
CA ASP A 200 38.55 -5.10 3.85
C ASP A 200 39.55 -3.93 3.90
N ALA A 201 40.83 -4.27 3.97
CA ALA A 201 41.97 -3.38 4.11
C ALA A 201 42.66 -3.10 2.76
#